data_AF-A0A2X3C243-F1
#
_entry.id   AF-A0A2X3C243-F1
#
_cell.length_a   1.000
_cell.length_b   1.000
_cell.length_c   1.000
_cell.angle_alpha   90.00
_cell.angle_beta   90.00
_cell.angle_gamma   90.00
#
_symmetry.space_group_name_H-M   'P 1'
#
loop_
_entity.id
_entity.type
_entity.pdbx_description
1 polymer ?
#
loop_
_entity_poly.entity_id
_entity_poly.type
_entity_poly.pdbx_seq_one_letter_code
_entity_poly.pdbx_strand_id
1 'polypeptide(L)'
;MLKHMSEEVKLLPGLKLREITLQVPLDYRNPAAGMIDIFARVVTGQEGEKRPYLLFLQGGPGHEAARPSLCPSPQPSWLPRALEDYQVVMLDQRGTGRSTPVSADLDFGPLAGLTPSAQAEYLTHLRADEIVRDAEALRAYLGGEPWTLLGQSFGGFTSVRYLSSHPEGLSGAILTGGLTAVGRPIEDIYAETWRIMMDKSETYYRRFPEDRDRVRQIYDLAQEGEVVNTKR
;
A
#
# COMPACT_ATOMS: atom_id res chain seq x y z
N MET A 1 -0.33 -11.94 -22.99
CA MET A 1 -0.87 -10.80 -23.75
C MET A 1 -2.01 -10.21 -22.91
N LEU A 2 -1.82 -9.03 -22.33
CA LEU A 2 -2.74 -8.39 -21.40
C LEU A 2 -4.02 -8.01 -22.16
N LYS A 3 -5.18 -8.59 -21.79
CA LYS A 3 -6.40 -8.57 -22.63
C LYS A 3 -7.27 -7.32 -22.47
N HIS A 4 -7.05 -6.51 -21.43
CA HIS A 4 -7.73 -5.23 -21.25
C HIS A 4 -6.77 -4.21 -20.66
N MET A 5 -6.63 -3.08 -21.38
CA MET A 5 -5.82 -1.93 -21.00
C MET A 5 -6.62 -0.68 -21.31
N SER A 6 -6.68 0.25 -20.37
CA SER A 6 -7.24 1.57 -20.62
C SER A 6 -6.26 2.64 -20.16
N GLU A 7 -6.09 3.67 -20.98
CA GLU A 7 -5.30 4.84 -20.65
C GLU A 7 -6.15 6.11 -20.85
N GLU A 8 -6.14 6.99 -19.88
CA GLU A 8 -6.81 8.30 -19.94
C GLU A 8 -5.85 9.40 -19.47
N VAL A 9 -5.86 10.54 -20.15
CA VAL A 9 -5.06 11.71 -19.76
C VAL A 9 -5.97 12.78 -19.19
N LYS A 10 -5.64 13.27 -17.99
CA LYS A 10 -6.31 14.37 -17.30
C LYS A 10 -5.34 15.50 -17.03
N LEU A 11 -5.82 16.73 -17.11
CA LEU A 11 -5.05 17.92 -16.78
C LEU A 11 -5.61 18.52 -15.49
N LEU A 12 -4.74 18.76 -14.53
CA LEU A 12 -5.02 19.57 -13.34
C LEU A 12 -4.13 20.82 -13.37
N PRO A 13 -4.44 21.87 -12.59
CA PRO A 13 -3.56 23.03 -12.48
C PRO A 13 -2.12 22.63 -12.13
N GLY A 14 -1.20 22.81 -13.08
CA GLY A 14 0.22 22.49 -12.94
C GLY A 14 0.60 21.00 -13.04
N LEU A 15 -0.35 20.09 -13.29
CA LEU A 15 -0.09 18.65 -13.38
C LEU A 15 -0.76 18.02 -14.62
N LYS A 16 -0.05 17.07 -15.22
CA LYS A 16 -0.60 16.12 -16.18
C LYS A 16 -0.69 14.75 -15.51
N LEU A 17 -1.87 14.15 -15.57
CA LEU A 17 -2.16 12.83 -15.01
C LEU A 17 -2.41 11.85 -16.14
N ARG A 18 -1.67 10.75 -16.16
CA ARG A 18 -1.92 9.61 -17.05
C ARG A 18 -2.44 8.46 -16.21
N GLU A 19 -3.73 8.19 -16.30
CA GLU A 19 -4.42 7.13 -15.59
C GLU A 19 -4.38 5.86 -16.43
N ILE A 20 -3.91 4.78 -15.81
CA ILE A 20 -3.65 3.50 -16.48
C ILE A 20 -4.35 2.41 -15.68
N THR A 21 -5.12 1.57 -16.36
CA THR A 21 -5.64 0.31 -15.79
C THR A 21 -5.08 -0.85 -16.59
N LEU A 22 -4.48 -1.82 -15.90
CA LEU A 22 -3.96 -3.06 -16.48
C LEU A 22 -4.65 -4.25 -15.86
N GLN A 23 -5.06 -5.21 -16.68
CA GLN A 23 -5.56 -6.49 -16.18
C GLN A 23 -4.38 -7.47 -15.97
N VAL A 24 -4.16 -7.93 -14.75
CA VAL A 24 -3.05 -8.82 -14.36
C VAL A 24 -3.55 -10.09 -13.67
N PRO A 25 -2.74 -11.17 -13.58
CA PRO A 25 -3.13 -12.37 -12.84
C PRO A 25 -3.34 -12.11 -11.35
N LEU A 26 -4.34 -12.75 -10.75
CA LEU A 26 -4.50 -12.79 -9.30
C LEU A 26 -3.32 -13.53 -8.63
N ASP A 27 -2.92 -14.67 -9.18
CA ASP A 27 -1.68 -15.37 -8.82
C ASP A 27 -0.78 -15.48 -10.05
N TYR A 28 0.38 -14.84 -10.03
CA TYR A 28 1.30 -14.88 -11.17
C TYR A 28 1.93 -16.26 -11.38
N ARG A 29 1.93 -17.13 -10.36
CA ARG A 29 2.37 -18.53 -10.48
C ARG A 29 1.27 -19.43 -11.03
N ASN A 30 0.01 -19.02 -10.91
CA ASN A 30 -1.14 -19.72 -11.45
C ASN A 30 -2.11 -18.74 -12.14
N PRO A 31 -1.85 -18.32 -13.39
CA PRO A 31 -2.71 -17.38 -14.10
C PRO A 31 -4.16 -17.86 -14.32
N ALA A 32 -4.43 -19.15 -14.14
CA ALA A 32 -5.79 -19.71 -14.20
C ALA A 32 -6.62 -19.39 -12.95
N ALA A 33 -5.99 -18.92 -11.85
CA ALA A 33 -6.67 -18.55 -10.61
C ALA A 33 -7.57 -17.31 -10.75
N GLY A 34 -7.43 -16.56 -11.84
CA GLY A 34 -8.24 -15.39 -12.13
C GLY A 34 -7.39 -14.19 -12.52
N MET A 35 -8.08 -13.13 -12.94
CA MET A 35 -7.48 -11.85 -13.30
C MET A 35 -8.07 -10.76 -12.41
N ILE A 36 -7.26 -9.76 -12.10
CA ILE A 36 -7.67 -8.53 -11.41
C ILE A 36 -7.25 -7.33 -12.24
N ASP A 37 -7.88 -6.21 -11.99
CA ASP A 37 -7.44 -4.93 -12.53
C ASP A 37 -6.53 -4.24 -11.51
N ILE A 38 -5.43 -3.69 -11.98
CA ILE A 38 -4.58 -2.77 -11.22
C ILE A 38 -4.65 -1.38 -11.87
N PHE A 39 -4.77 -0.37 -11.04
CA PHE A 39 -4.85 1.03 -11.42
C PHE A 39 -3.60 1.77 -10.95
N ALA A 40 -3.03 2.56 -11.85
CA ALA A 40 -1.98 3.50 -11.52
C ALA A 40 -2.21 4.85 -12.16
N ARG A 41 -1.64 5.88 -11.55
CA ARG A 41 -1.62 7.23 -12.08
C ARG A 41 -0.18 7.73 -12.17
N VAL A 42 0.27 8.03 -13.38
CA VAL A 42 1.51 8.76 -13.59
C VAL A 42 1.23 10.25 -13.45
N VAL A 43 1.91 10.89 -12.50
CA VAL A 43 1.81 12.32 -12.20
C VAL A 43 3.06 13.00 -12.75
N THR A 44 2.85 13.94 -13.66
CA THR A 44 3.92 14.68 -14.32
C THR A 44 3.72 16.17 -14.03
N GLY A 45 4.75 16.82 -13.48
CA GLY A 45 4.78 18.28 -13.32
C GLY A 45 5.06 18.99 -14.66
N GLN A 46 5.12 20.31 -14.64
CA GLN A 46 5.51 21.09 -15.82
C GLN A 46 6.89 20.65 -16.34
N GLU A 47 6.98 20.46 -17.66
CA GLU A 47 8.20 20.07 -18.38
C GLU A 47 8.83 18.75 -17.88
N GLY A 48 8.03 17.89 -17.25
CA GLY A 48 8.48 16.66 -16.61
C GLY A 48 8.42 15.40 -17.47
N GLU A 49 7.96 15.46 -18.73
CA GLU A 49 7.64 14.26 -19.53
C GLU A 49 8.84 13.34 -19.82
N LYS A 50 10.06 13.87 -19.73
CA LYS A 50 11.30 13.12 -19.94
C LYS A 50 11.99 12.68 -18.66
N ARG A 51 11.44 13.04 -17.48
CA ARG A 51 12.03 12.68 -16.19
C ARG A 51 11.85 11.17 -15.93
N PRO A 52 12.79 10.53 -15.21
CA PRO A 52 12.65 9.13 -14.82
C PRO A 52 11.43 8.90 -13.93
N TYR A 53 10.98 7.65 -13.84
CA TYR A 53 9.85 7.29 -12.98
C TYR A 53 10.28 7.12 -11.52
N LEU A 54 9.41 7.58 -10.60
CA LEU A 54 9.45 7.29 -9.17
C LEU A 54 8.18 6.54 -8.80
N LEU A 55 8.28 5.26 -8.47
CA LEU A 55 7.14 4.48 -7.97
C LEU A 55 6.91 4.76 -6.49
N PHE A 56 5.75 5.33 -6.18
CA PHE A 56 5.31 5.49 -4.79
C PHE A 56 4.58 4.23 -4.31
N LEU A 57 5.15 3.60 -3.28
CA LEU A 57 4.55 2.49 -2.54
C LEU A 57 4.07 3.01 -1.19
N GLN A 58 2.76 3.19 -1.07
CA GLN A 58 2.13 3.76 0.11
C GLN A 58 2.13 2.81 1.31
N GLY A 59 2.08 3.41 2.51
CA GLY A 59 1.82 2.74 3.78
C GLY A 59 0.38 2.28 3.99
N GLY A 60 0.09 1.87 5.23
CA GLY A 60 -1.16 1.17 5.57
C GLY A 60 -0.83 -0.20 6.15
N PRO A 61 -1.03 -1.32 5.42
CA PRO A 61 -1.56 -1.48 4.06
C PRO A 61 -3.05 -1.12 3.91
N GLY A 62 -3.66 -1.41 2.76
CA GLY A 62 -5.12 -1.36 2.59
C GLY A 62 -5.70 -0.02 2.14
N HIS A 63 -4.87 0.89 1.63
CA HIS A 63 -5.31 2.20 1.14
C HIS A 63 -4.80 2.44 -0.29
N GLU A 64 -5.61 3.12 -1.09
CA GLU A 64 -5.23 3.60 -2.40
C GLU A 64 -4.16 4.69 -2.34
N ALA A 65 -3.50 4.93 -3.47
CA ALA A 65 -2.56 6.04 -3.55
C ALA A 65 -3.31 7.38 -3.39
N ALA A 66 -2.75 8.25 -2.55
CA ALA A 66 -3.29 9.58 -2.31
C ALA A 66 -3.57 10.35 -3.62
N ARG A 67 -4.66 11.13 -3.65
CA ARG A 67 -5.01 11.92 -4.84
C ARG A 67 -3.99 13.06 -5.01
N PRO A 68 -3.32 13.16 -6.18
CA PRO A 68 -2.30 14.18 -6.40
C PRO A 68 -2.95 15.55 -6.59
N SER A 69 -2.35 16.56 -5.98
CA SER A 69 -2.68 17.98 -6.15
C SER A 69 -1.40 18.79 -5.90
N LEU A 70 -1.42 20.09 -6.25
CA LEU A 70 -0.41 21.07 -5.82
C LEU A 70 -0.93 22.03 -4.73
N CYS A 71 -2.22 22.03 -4.41
CA CYS A 71 -2.83 22.84 -3.34
C CYS A 71 -2.71 22.21 -1.94
N PRO A 72 -2.37 22.97 -0.88
CA PRO A 72 -2.11 22.40 0.45
C PRO A 72 -3.31 21.60 0.99
N SER A 73 -3.04 20.33 1.33
CA SER A 73 -3.96 19.31 1.88
C SER A 73 -5.08 18.84 0.95
N PRO A 74 -5.32 17.52 0.81
CA PRO A 74 -4.73 16.37 1.53
C PRO A 74 -3.54 15.70 0.80
N GLN A 75 -2.83 16.41 -0.10
CA GLN A 75 -1.74 15.81 -0.88
C GLN A 75 -0.47 15.49 -0.05
N PRO A 76 0.36 14.53 -0.50
CA PRO A 76 1.65 14.30 0.14
C PRO A 76 2.57 15.52 -0.02
N SER A 77 3.11 16.04 1.08
CA SER A 77 3.95 17.25 1.08
C SER A 77 5.24 17.11 0.27
N TRP A 78 5.70 15.87 0.04
CA TRP A 78 6.87 15.57 -0.76
C TRP A 78 6.61 15.61 -2.28
N LEU A 79 5.35 15.60 -2.72
CA LEU A 79 5.01 15.47 -4.15
C LEU A 79 5.59 16.61 -5.00
N PRO A 80 5.47 17.91 -4.65
CA PRO A 80 6.05 18.98 -5.46
C PRO A 80 7.56 18.82 -5.68
N ARG A 81 8.30 18.47 -4.61
CA ARG A 81 9.75 18.24 -4.69
C ARG A 81 10.07 17.03 -5.56
N ALA A 82 9.35 15.92 -5.41
CA ALA A 82 9.57 14.73 -6.23
C ALA A 82 9.34 15.02 -7.73
N LEU A 83 8.35 15.85 -8.06
CA LEU A 83 8.04 16.20 -9.45
C LEU A 83 9.13 17.04 -10.13
N GLU A 84 10.05 17.67 -9.40
CA GLU A 84 11.20 18.38 -9.97
C GLU A 84 12.22 17.43 -10.62
N ASP A 85 12.29 16.18 -10.14
CA ASP A 85 13.28 15.19 -10.59
C ASP A 85 12.63 13.98 -11.29
N TYR A 86 11.34 13.71 -11.05
CA TYR A 86 10.66 12.49 -11.47
C TYR A 86 9.28 12.73 -12.11
N GLN A 87 8.83 11.73 -12.85
CA GLN A 87 7.41 11.44 -13.03
C GLN A 87 6.96 10.46 -11.94
N VAL A 88 6.00 10.83 -11.10
CA VAL A 88 5.61 10.01 -9.95
C VAL A 88 4.53 9.01 -10.36
N VAL A 89 4.81 7.72 -10.24
CA VAL A 89 3.86 6.64 -10.46
C VAL A 89 3.17 6.32 -9.13
N MET A 90 1.88 6.65 -9.05
CA MET A 90 1.01 6.38 -7.91
C MET A 90 0.20 5.11 -8.19
N LEU A 91 0.59 3.99 -7.60
CA LEU A 91 -0.05 2.69 -7.75
C LEU A 91 -1.10 2.49 -6.64
N ASP A 92 -2.36 2.28 -7.03
CA ASP A 92 -3.33 1.68 -6.13
C ASP A 92 -2.93 0.21 -6.00
N GLN A 93 -2.38 -0.20 -4.84
CA GLN A 93 -1.93 -1.59 -4.64
C GLN A 93 -3.14 -2.53 -4.78
N ARG A 94 -2.95 -3.74 -5.33
CA ARG A 94 -4.04 -4.71 -5.53
C ARG A 94 -4.91 -4.87 -4.28
N GLY A 95 -6.23 -4.90 -4.47
CA GLY A 95 -7.20 -4.93 -3.38
C GLY A 95 -7.51 -3.55 -2.78
N THR A 96 -6.98 -2.46 -3.32
CA THR A 96 -7.22 -1.08 -2.83
C THR A 96 -7.67 -0.16 -3.96
N GLY A 97 -8.41 0.91 -3.61
CA GLY A 97 -8.78 1.96 -4.56
C GLY A 97 -9.50 1.44 -5.80
N ARG A 98 -8.92 1.73 -6.97
CA ARG A 98 -9.43 1.28 -8.26
C ARG A 98 -8.85 -0.07 -8.70
N SER A 99 -7.96 -0.68 -7.92
CA SER A 99 -7.32 -1.95 -8.21
C SER A 99 -8.10 -3.12 -7.61
N THR A 100 -9.22 -3.49 -8.24
CA THR A 100 -10.14 -4.57 -7.79
C THR A 100 -10.27 -4.62 -6.25
N PRO A 101 -10.89 -3.61 -5.63
CA PRO A 101 -10.84 -3.42 -4.19
C PRO A 101 -11.54 -4.54 -3.40
N VAL A 102 -11.02 -4.83 -2.21
CA VAL A 102 -11.70 -5.65 -1.20
C VAL A 102 -12.22 -4.79 -0.06
N SER A 103 -13.25 -5.26 0.64
CA SER A 103 -13.89 -4.56 1.76
C SER A 103 -14.07 -5.49 2.96
N ALA A 104 -14.29 -4.91 4.13
CA ALA A 104 -14.79 -5.63 5.29
C ALA A 104 -16.25 -6.11 5.10
N ASP A 105 -16.99 -5.45 4.20
CA ASP A 105 -18.23 -6.00 3.66
C ASP A 105 -17.90 -7.15 2.71
N LEU A 106 -18.10 -8.38 3.18
CA LEU A 106 -17.77 -9.61 2.47
C LEU A 106 -18.69 -9.89 1.28
N ASP A 107 -19.80 -9.15 1.15
CA ASP A 107 -20.71 -9.21 0.00
C ASP A 107 -20.34 -8.20 -1.11
N PHE A 108 -19.22 -7.48 -0.94
CA PHE A 108 -18.69 -6.54 -1.93
C PHE A 108 -17.49 -7.09 -2.71
N GLY A 109 -17.43 -6.75 -3.99
CA GLY A 109 -16.24 -6.94 -4.82
C GLY A 109 -15.91 -8.42 -5.08
N PRO A 110 -14.62 -8.79 -5.17
CA PRO A 110 -14.21 -10.14 -5.57
C PRO A 110 -14.45 -11.20 -4.48
N LEU A 111 -14.80 -10.78 -3.25
CA LEU A 111 -15.06 -11.68 -2.13
C LEU A 111 -16.53 -12.14 -2.04
N ALA A 112 -17.42 -11.44 -2.73
CA ALA A 112 -18.86 -11.66 -2.70
C ALA A 112 -19.23 -13.08 -3.16
N GLY A 113 -20.01 -13.80 -2.36
CA GLY A 113 -20.46 -15.15 -2.66
C GLY A 113 -19.40 -16.24 -2.52
N LEU A 114 -18.17 -15.90 -2.11
CA LEU A 114 -17.14 -16.89 -1.77
C LEU A 114 -17.39 -17.48 -0.38
N THR A 115 -16.94 -18.72 -0.17
CA THR A 115 -16.90 -19.31 1.17
C THR A 115 -15.83 -18.61 2.03
N PRO A 116 -15.92 -18.62 3.36
CA PRO A 116 -14.88 -18.02 4.21
C PRO A 116 -13.46 -18.54 3.93
N SER A 117 -13.32 -19.83 3.59
CA SER A 117 -12.02 -20.40 3.21
C SER A 117 -11.50 -19.82 1.90
N ALA A 118 -12.37 -19.64 0.90
CA ALA A 118 -12.00 -19.05 -0.39
C ALA A 118 -11.71 -17.55 -0.27
N GLN A 119 -12.42 -16.84 0.62
CA GLN A 119 -12.10 -15.44 0.94
C GLN A 119 -10.71 -15.33 1.58
N ALA A 120 -10.41 -16.19 2.56
CA ALA A 120 -9.10 -16.22 3.20
C ALA A 120 -7.99 -16.53 2.19
N GLU A 121 -8.20 -17.50 1.30
CA GLU A 121 -7.28 -17.83 0.21
C GLU A 121 -7.05 -16.64 -0.73
N TYR A 122 -8.14 -15.98 -1.18
CA TYR A 122 -8.07 -14.79 -2.04
C TYR A 122 -7.17 -13.70 -1.44
N LEU A 123 -7.36 -13.39 -0.15
CA LEU A 123 -6.58 -12.37 0.55
C LEU A 123 -5.08 -12.68 0.59
N THR A 124 -4.68 -13.96 0.50
CA THR A 124 -3.26 -14.32 0.43
C THR A 124 -2.59 -13.85 -0.87
N HIS A 125 -3.36 -13.53 -1.91
CA HIS A 125 -2.85 -13.00 -3.17
C HIS A 125 -2.68 -11.47 -3.17
N LEU A 126 -3.01 -10.78 -2.07
CA LEU A 126 -2.89 -9.32 -1.93
C LEU A 126 -1.59 -8.87 -1.25
N ARG A 127 -0.60 -9.76 -1.14
CA ARG A 127 0.66 -9.56 -0.42
C ARG A 127 1.70 -8.79 -1.25
N ALA A 128 2.77 -8.36 -0.57
CA ALA A 128 3.89 -7.63 -1.16
C ALA A 128 4.57 -8.35 -2.34
N ASP A 129 4.65 -9.69 -2.33
CA ASP A 129 5.25 -10.45 -3.44
C ASP A 129 4.48 -10.29 -4.76
N GLU A 130 3.16 -10.21 -4.65
CA GLU A 130 2.23 -10.05 -5.75
C GLU A 130 2.13 -8.57 -6.18
N ILE A 131 2.13 -7.62 -5.23
CA ILE A 131 2.23 -6.17 -5.51
C ILE A 131 3.51 -5.83 -6.30
N VAL A 132 4.64 -6.47 -6.00
CA VAL A 132 5.89 -6.27 -6.75
C VAL A 132 5.75 -6.73 -8.20
N ARG A 133 5.04 -7.83 -8.46
CA ARG A 133 4.82 -8.32 -9.82
C ARG A 133 3.89 -7.39 -10.62
N ASP A 134 2.90 -6.80 -9.96
CA ASP A 134 2.07 -5.75 -10.56
C ASP A 134 2.87 -4.52 -10.95
N ALA A 135 3.77 -4.11 -10.06
CA ALA A 135 4.69 -3.02 -10.33
C ALA A 135 5.58 -3.35 -11.55
N GLU A 136 6.12 -4.57 -11.66
CA GLU A 136 6.88 -5.00 -12.84
C GLU A 136 6.04 -5.02 -14.13
N ALA A 137 4.78 -5.49 -14.06
CA ALA A 137 3.86 -5.44 -15.20
C ALA A 137 3.60 -4.00 -15.66
N LEU A 138 3.41 -3.08 -14.71
CA LEU A 138 3.25 -1.65 -14.98
C LEU A 138 4.54 -1.02 -15.52
N ARG A 139 5.71 -1.39 -14.99
CA ARG A 139 7.01 -0.93 -15.47
C ARG A 139 7.22 -1.31 -16.93
N ALA A 140 6.96 -2.57 -17.27
CA ALA A 140 7.05 -3.07 -18.63
C ALA A 140 6.09 -2.31 -19.57
N TYR A 141 4.87 -2.03 -19.12
CA TYR A 141 3.92 -1.22 -19.87
C TYR A 141 4.41 0.22 -20.12
N LEU A 142 5.10 0.81 -19.15
CA LEU A 142 5.64 2.17 -19.21
C LEU A 142 6.97 2.27 -19.98
N GLY A 143 7.43 1.19 -20.63
CA GLY A 143 8.64 1.16 -21.46
C GLY A 143 9.79 0.33 -20.87
N GLY A 144 9.65 -0.18 -19.64
CA GLY A 144 10.58 -1.14 -19.07
C GLY A 144 11.93 -0.58 -18.62
N GLU A 145 12.07 0.75 -18.54
CA GLU A 145 13.26 1.36 -17.93
C GLU A 145 13.23 1.17 -16.39
N PRO A 146 14.39 1.03 -15.74
CA PRO A 146 14.46 0.99 -14.28
C PRO A 146 13.92 2.28 -13.64
N TRP A 147 13.21 2.15 -12.52
CA TRP A 147 12.66 3.30 -11.78
C TRP A 147 13.17 3.37 -10.35
N THR A 148 12.99 4.52 -9.71
CA THR A 148 13.30 4.68 -8.29
C THR A 148 12.07 4.33 -7.45
N LEU A 149 12.26 3.70 -6.28
CA LEU A 149 11.18 3.47 -5.32
C LEU A 149 11.11 4.60 -4.29
N LEU A 150 9.89 4.99 -3.92
CA LEU A 150 9.60 5.71 -2.68
C LEU A 150 8.66 4.85 -1.83
N GLY A 151 9.22 4.13 -0.86
CA GLY A 151 8.48 3.26 0.06
C GLY A 151 8.17 3.97 1.37
N GLN A 152 6.91 3.91 1.82
CA GLN A 152 6.47 4.51 3.08
C GLN A 152 5.76 3.46 3.93
N SER A 153 6.14 3.31 5.21
CA SER A 153 5.53 2.33 6.13
C SER A 153 5.41 0.93 5.49
N PHE A 154 4.24 0.31 5.34
CA PHE A 154 4.09 -0.96 4.62
C PHE A 154 4.78 -0.98 3.24
N GLY A 155 4.74 0.13 2.51
CA GLY A 155 5.45 0.28 1.24
C GLY A 155 6.96 0.12 1.36
N GLY A 156 7.56 0.39 2.53
CA GLY A 156 8.95 0.07 2.83
C GLY A 156 9.22 -1.45 2.86
N PHE A 157 8.31 -2.24 3.46
CA PHE A 157 8.41 -3.70 3.43
C PHE A 157 8.27 -4.23 2.00
N THR A 158 7.35 -3.65 1.22
CA THR A 158 7.20 -3.95 -0.21
C THR A 158 8.45 -3.56 -0.99
N SER A 159 9.10 -2.43 -0.70
CA SER A 159 10.38 -2.04 -1.31
C SER A 159 11.49 -3.05 -1.03
N VAL A 160 11.62 -3.55 0.20
CA VAL A 160 12.61 -4.60 0.53
C VAL A 160 12.32 -5.89 -0.26
N ARG A 161 11.05 -6.28 -0.40
CA ARG A 161 10.66 -7.42 -1.25
C ARG A 161 11.02 -7.19 -2.72
N TYR A 162 10.84 -5.97 -3.22
CA TYR A 162 11.17 -5.61 -4.60
C TYR A 162 12.68 -5.70 -4.84
N LEU A 163 13.49 -5.05 -3.99
CA LEU A 163 14.95 -5.11 -4.01
C LEU A 163 15.48 -6.56 -3.96
N SER A 164 14.76 -7.45 -3.30
CA SER A 164 15.15 -8.86 -3.18
C SER A 164 14.77 -9.73 -4.38
N SER A 165 13.72 -9.37 -5.12
CA SER A 165 13.15 -10.25 -6.14
C SER A 165 13.29 -9.75 -7.59
N HIS A 166 13.33 -8.43 -7.79
CA HIS A 166 13.49 -7.81 -9.11
C HIS A 166 14.40 -6.56 -9.03
N PRO A 167 15.63 -6.67 -8.48
CA PRO A 167 16.54 -5.53 -8.34
C PRO A 167 16.91 -4.86 -9.68
N GLU A 168 16.88 -5.61 -10.78
CA GLU A 168 17.14 -5.14 -12.14
C GLU A 168 16.13 -4.11 -12.65
N GLY A 169 14.91 -4.11 -12.09
CA GLY A 169 13.88 -3.12 -12.40
C GLY A 169 14.07 -1.78 -11.68
N LEU A 170 15.11 -1.65 -10.84
CA LEU A 170 15.26 -0.53 -9.91
C LEU A 170 16.56 0.25 -10.16
N SER A 171 16.46 1.58 -10.19
CA SER A 171 17.62 2.49 -10.16
C SER A 171 18.02 2.92 -8.75
N GLY A 172 17.11 2.77 -7.78
CA GLY A 172 17.34 3.10 -6.38
C GLY A 172 16.08 2.97 -5.53
N ALA A 173 16.21 3.12 -4.21
CA ALA A 173 15.09 3.09 -3.28
C ALA A 173 15.25 4.13 -2.16
N ILE A 174 14.19 4.88 -1.90
CA ILE A 174 14.05 5.83 -0.81
C ILE A 174 13.04 5.24 0.18
N LEU A 175 13.47 4.99 1.42
CA LEU A 175 12.66 4.35 2.45
C LEU A 175 12.27 5.35 3.54
N THR A 176 10.97 5.50 3.76
CA THR A 176 10.38 6.40 4.76
C THR A 176 9.60 5.58 5.80
N GLY A 177 10.35 4.75 6.54
CA GLY A 177 9.82 3.76 7.48
C GLY A 177 9.52 2.41 6.83
N GLY A 178 9.21 1.40 7.66
CA GLY A 178 8.92 0.04 7.19
C GLY A 178 10.12 -0.77 6.75
N LEU A 179 11.28 -0.56 7.37
CA LEU A 179 12.43 -1.43 7.17
C LEU A 179 12.28 -2.66 8.08
N THR A 180 12.39 -3.86 7.53
CA THR A 180 12.48 -5.08 8.34
C THR A 180 13.79 -5.10 9.12
N ALA A 181 13.78 -5.70 10.30
CA ALA A 181 15.03 -6.01 10.98
C ALA A 181 15.82 -7.04 10.18
N VAL A 182 17.06 -6.71 9.84
CA VAL A 182 17.95 -7.64 9.13
C VAL A 182 18.73 -8.44 10.16
N GLY A 183 18.70 -9.77 10.03
CA GLY A 183 19.46 -10.68 10.90
C GLY A 183 18.93 -10.80 12.33
N ARG A 184 17.72 -10.30 12.62
CA ARG A 184 17.05 -10.48 13.92
C ARG A 184 15.77 -11.30 13.75
N PRO A 185 15.53 -12.31 14.59
CA PRO A 185 14.27 -13.05 14.61
C PRO A 185 13.08 -12.13 14.91
N ILE A 186 11.91 -12.46 14.38
CA ILE A 186 10.71 -11.65 14.55
C ILE A 186 10.24 -11.66 16.01
N GLU A 187 10.52 -12.74 16.73
CA GLU A 187 10.24 -12.95 18.15
C GLU A 187 10.94 -11.90 19.00
N ASP A 188 12.21 -11.59 18.70
CA ASP A 188 12.98 -10.55 19.40
C ASP A 188 12.38 -9.16 19.17
N ILE A 189 11.93 -8.89 17.94
CA ILE A 189 11.32 -7.62 17.58
C ILE A 189 9.99 -7.44 18.32
N TYR A 190 9.16 -8.48 18.37
CA TYR A 190 7.90 -8.44 19.10
C TYR A 190 8.10 -8.38 20.62
N ALA A 191 9.06 -9.13 21.17
CA ALA A 191 9.38 -9.09 22.59
C ALA A 191 9.79 -7.68 23.03
N GLU A 192 10.68 -7.02 22.26
CA GLU A 192 11.09 -5.65 22.55
C GLU A 192 9.95 -4.64 22.34
N THR A 193 9.12 -4.82 21.30
CA THR A 193 7.93 -4.00 21.08
C THR A 193 6.98 -4.08 22.27
N TRP A 194 6.73 -5.28 22.77
CA TRP A 194 5.88 -5.51 23.94
C TRP A 194 6.46 -4.83 25.18
N ARG A 195 7.77 -4.98 25.42
CA ARG A 195 8.48 -4.33 26.52
C ARG A 195 8.32 -2.80 26.47
N ILE A 196 8.54 -2.19 25.31
CA ILE A 196 8.39 -0.74 25.11
C ILE A 196 6.93 -0.31 25.32
N MET A 197 5.96 -1.09 24.85
CA MET A 197 4.54 -0.78 25.04
C MET A 197 4.16 -0.82 26.52
N MET A 198 4.60 -1.84 27.27
CA MET A 198 4.39 -1.90 28.72
C MET A 198 4.97 -0.67 29.41
N ASP A 199 6.21 -0.29 29.11
CA ASP A 199 6.86 0.89 29.71
C ASP A 199 6.08 2.19 29.41
N LYS A 200 5.57 2.33 28.18
CA LYS A 200 4.76 3.48 27.77
C LYS A 200 3.41 3.50 28.48
N SER A 201 2.73 2.36 28.58
CA SER A 201 1.46 2.23 29.30
C SER A 201 1.63 2.56 30.79
N GLU A 202 2.67 2.01 31.43
CA GLU A 202 2.98 2.30 32.83
C GLU A 202 3.33 3.78 33.06
N THR A 203 4.06 4.39 32.12
CA THR A 203 4.34 5.84 32.15
C THR A 203 3.07 6.67 32.00
N TYR A 204 2.16 6.28 31.12
CA TYR A 204 0.86 6.92 30.96
C TYR A 204 0.04 6.81 32.26
N TYR A 205 -0.08 5.63 32.85
CA TYR A 205 -0.84 5.42 34.08
C TYR A 205 -0.25 6.12 35.30
N ARG A 206 1.07 6.33 35.36
CA ARG A 206 1.65 7.19 36.41
C ARG A 206 1.16 8.64 36.31
N ARG A 207 0.85 9.11 35.10
CA ARG A 207 0.32 10.46 34.85
C ARG A 207 -1.20 10.52 35.01
N PHE A 208 -1.90 9.45 34.67
CA PHE A 208 -3.36 9.31 34.72
C PHE A 208 -3.77 7.98 35.38
N PRO A 209 -3.66 7.87 36.72
CA PRO A 209 -3.87 6.60 37.42
C PRO A 209 -5.27 6.00 37.23
N GLU A 210 -6.30 6.85 37.18
CA GLU A 210 -7.70 6.47 37.02
C GLU A 210 -8.00 5.79 35.67
N ASP A 211 -7.18 6.05 34.65
CA ASP A 211 -7.38 5.45 33.34
C ASP A 211 -7.00 3.97 33.31
N ARG A 212 -6.20 3.49 34.27
CA ARG A 212 -5.87 2.06 34.37
C ARG A 212 -7.14 1.23 34.59
N ASP A 213 -7.97 1.67 35.53
CA ASP A 213 -9.21 0.96 35.86
C ASP A 213 -10.24 1.11 34.74
N ARG A 214 -10.30 2.29 34.09
CA ARG A 214 -11.17 2.50 32.92
C ARG A 214 -10.80 1.59 31.76
N VAL A 215 -9.51 1.47 31.43
CA VAL A 215 -9.05 0.58 30.35
C VAL A 215 -9.34 -0.88 30.69
N ARG A 216 -9.16 -1.31 31.95
CA ARG A 216 -9.54 -2.65 32.39
C ARG A 216 -11.04 -2.91 32.23
N GLN A 217 -11.88 -1.96 32.65
CA GLN A 217 -13.32 -2.07 32.49
C GLN A 217 -13.71 -2.20 31.00
N ILE A 218 -13.10 -1.40 30.11
CA ILE A 218 -13.33 -1.51 28.66
C ILE A 218 -12.91 -2.89 28.14
N TYR A 219 -11.79 -3.43 28.62
CA TYR A 219 -11.33 -4.77 28.25
C TYR A 219 -12.30 -5.86 28.70
N ASP A 220 -12.78 -5.80 29.94
CA ASP A 220 -13.73 -6.77 30.49
C ASP A 220 -15.04 -6.74 29.69
N LEU A 221 -15.59 -5.55 29.44
CA LEU A 221 -16.76 -5.36 28.58
C LEU A 221 -16.53 -5.90 27.15
N ALA A 222 -15.32 -5.75 26.59
CA ALA A 222 -15.00 -6.26 25.27
C ALA A 222 -14.95 -7.80 25.24
N GLN A 223 -14.43 -8.44 26.29
CA GLN A 223 -14.44 -9.90 26.44
C GLN A 223 -15.86 -10.46 26.57
N GLU A 224 -16.75 -9.72 27.23
CA GLU A 224 -18.16 -10.07 27.39
C GLU A 224 -19.00 -9.77 26.12
N GLY A 225 -18.39 -9.14 25.10
CA GLY A 225 -19.07 -8.75 23.87
C GLY A 225 -19.97 -7.52 24.01
N GLU A 226 -19.85 -6.78 25.10
CA GLU A 226 -20.65 -5.57 25.41
C GLU A 226 -20.07 -4.31 24.76
N VAL A 227 -18.83 -4.34 24.29
CA VAL A 227 -18.26 -3.26 23.46
C VAL A 227 -18.76 -3.41 22.02
N VAL A 228 -19.86 -2.73 21.72
CA VAL A 228 -20.41 -2.66 20.37
C VAL A 228 -19.79 -1.47 19.64
N ASN A 229 -19.01 -1.73 18.58
CA ASN A 229 -18.50 -0.66 17.72
C ASN A 229 -19.66 -0.11 16.87
N THR A 230 -20.30 0.97 17.31
CA THR A 230 -21.48 1.55 16.66
C THR A 230 -21.19 2.38 15.42
N LYS A 231 -19.98 2.29 14.84
CA LYS A 231 -19.72 2.89 13.52
C LYS A 231 -20.35 2.02 12.42
N ARG A 232 -21.67 2.18 12.25
CA ARG A 232 -22.34 1.95 10.97
C ARG A 232 -22.00 3.09 10.01
#